data_AF-A0A4Y7PGJ7-F1
#
_entry.id   AF-A0A4Y7PGJ7-F1
#
_cell.length_a   1.000
_cell.length_b   1.000
_cell.length_c   1.000
_cell.angle_alpha   90.00
_cell.angle_beta   90.00
_cell.angle_gamma   90.00
#
_symmetry.space_group_name_H-M   'P 1'
#
loop_
_entity.id
_entity.type
_entity.pdbx_description
1 polymer ?
#
loop_
_entity_poly.entity_id
_entity_poly.type
_entity_poly.pdbx_seq_one_letter_code
_entity_poly.pdbx_strand_id
1 'polypeptide(L)'
;SRLDSTARPEEVSGWLKRGQKLHVVPEIVDVADFAMHWRKWWTLLQPADRVPSTPAGWPLLRPTTANIDWSRTRRGGRNGLFVVMLTLIWWSAAA
;
A
#
# COMPACT_ATOMS: atom_id res chain seq x y z
N SER A 1 -10.71 -11.65 0.79
CA SER A 1 -10.47 -10.83 2.00
C SER A 1 -10.03 -9.44 1.56
N ARG A 2 -9.99 -8.44 2.45
CA ARG A 2 -9.59 -7.06 2.12
C ARG A 2 -8.32 -6.70 2.91
N LEU A 3 -7.46 -5.87 2.32
CA LEU A 3 -6.37 -5.22 3.05
C LEU A 3 -6.93 -4.18 4.02
N ASP A 4 -6.21 -3.94 5.11
CA ASP A 4 -6.47 -2.82 6.01
C ASP A 4 -6.43 -1.50 5.21
N SER A 5 -7.29 -0.55 5.55
CA SER A 5 -7.40 0.74 4.82
C SER A 5 -6.83 1.92 5.59
N THR A 6 -6.26 1.71 6.77
CA THR A 6 -5.68 2.76 7.60
C THR A 6 -4.55 3.45 6.85
N ALA A 7 -4.60 4.78 6.79
CA ALA A 7 -3.64 5.63 6.06
C ALA A 7 -3.53 5.37 4.55
N ARG A 8 -4.42 4.57 3.96
CA ARG A 8 -4.46 4.36 2.50
C ARG A 8 -4.73 5.70 1.79
N PRO A 9 -4.02 6.03 0.70
CA PRO A 9 -4.27 7.28 -0.03
C PRO A 9 -5.73 7.39 -0.51
N GLU A 10 -6.26 8.62 -0.53
CA GLU A 10 -7.67 8.85 -0.83
C GLU A 10 -8.02 8.51 -2.28
N GLU A 11 -7.08 8.68 -3.21
CA GLU A 11 -7.20 8.30 -4.62
C GLU A 11 -7.54 6.82 -4.75
N VAL A 12 -6.89 5.97 -3.94
CA VAL A 12 -7.12 4.52 -3.91
C VAL A 12 -8.50 4.23 -3.32
N SER A 13 -8.86 4.90 -2.21
CA SER A 13 -10.18 4.76 -1.60
C SER A 13 -11.31 5.16 -2.55
N GLY A 14 -11.16 6.27 -3.26
CA GLY A 14 -12.09 6.75 -4.28
C GLY A 14 -12.20 5.77 -5.46
N TRP A 15 -11.07 5.27 -5.96
CA TRP A 15 -11.06 4.30 -7.07
C TRP A 15 -11.74 2.97 -6.72
N LEU A 16 -11.48 2.46 -5.51
CA LEU A 16 -12.13 1.25 -4.99
C LEU A 16 -13.64 1.43 -4.88
N LYS A 17 -14.11 2.60 -4.40
CA LYS A 17 -15.54 2.95 -4.29
C LYS A 17 -16.20 3.08 -5.68
N ARG A 18 -15.48 3.53 -6.70
CA ARG A 18 -15.96 3.68 -8.09
C ARG A 18 -15.93 2.39 -8.93
N GLY A 19 -15.78 1.23 -8.29
CA GLY A 19 -15.91 -0.07 -8.95
C GLY A 19 -14.62 -0.59 -9.62
N GLN A 20 -13.46 0.01 -9.33
CA GLN A 20 -12.15 -0.57 -9.70
C GLN A 20 -11.96 -0.74 -11.20
N LYS A 21 -12.35 0.28 -11.97
CA LYS A 21 -12.19 0.29 -13.43
C LYS A 21 -10.71 0.42 -13.74
N LEU A 22 -10.09 -0.65 -14.26
CA LEU A 22 -8.64 -0.69 -14.54
C LEU A 22 -8.18 0.34 -15.58
N HIS A 23 -9.05 0.70 -16.52
CA HIS A 23 -8.77 1.73 -17.53
C HIS A 23 -8.95 3.16 -17.01
N VAL A 24 -9.45 3.33 -15.78
CA VAL A 24 -9.62 4.66 -15.15
C VAL A 24 -8.57 4.78 -14.06
N VAL A 25 -7.43 5.37 -14.41
CA VAL A 25 -6.37 5.72 -13.47
C VAL A 25 -6.78 6.98 -12.71
N PRO A 26 -6.76 7.00 -11.37
CA PRO A 26 -6.99 8.22 -10.61
C PRO A 26 -5.91 9.25 -10.88
N GLU A 27 -6.30 10.51 -10.94
CA GLU A 27 -5.36 11.62 -10.95
C GLU A 27 -4.68 11.74 -9.58
N ILE A 28 -3.35 11.83 -9.56
CA ILE A 28 -2.54 12.08 -8.37
C ILE A 28 -2.00 13.51 -8.50
N VAL A 29 -2.70 14.47 -7.88
CA VAL A 29 -2.35 15.90 -7.99
C VAL A 29 -1.15 16.24 -7.11
N ASP A 30 -1.13 15.72 -5.88
CA ASP A 30 -0.03 15.90 -4.93
C ASP A 30 0.72 14.57 -4.75
N VAL A 31 1.80 14.41 -5.52
CA VAL A 31 2.64 13.21 -5.48
C VAL A 31 3.31 13.04 -4.12
N ALA A 32 3.63 14.13 -3.41
CA ALA A 32 4.30 14.06 -2.11
C ALA A 32 3.34 13.56 -1.02
N ASP A 33 2.10 14.06 -1.01
CA ASP A 33 1.06 13.58 -0.10
C ASP A 33 0.70 12.11 -0.38
N PHE A 34 0.52 11.75 -1.66
CA PHE A 34 0.29 10.37 -2.05
C PHE A 34 1.43 9.46 -1.57
N ALA A 35 2.69 9.85 -1.79
CA ALA A 35 3.86 9.10 -1.36
C ALA A 35 3.95 8.93 0.16
N MET A 36 3.58 9.97 0.92
CA MET A 36 3.53 9.92 2.39
C MET A 36 2.48 8.91 2.86
N HIS A 37 1.24 9.04 2.40
CA HIS A 37 0.14 8.13 2.76
C HIS A 37 0.42 6.70 2.30
N TRP A 38 0.92 6.53 1.08
CA TRP A 38 1.24 5.22 0.53
C TRP A 38 2.30 4.49 1.37
N ARG A 39 3.40 5.17 1.74
CA ARG A 39 4.43 4.58 2.61
C ARG A 39 3.88 4.19 3.98
N LYS A 40 3.07 5.06 4.59
CA LYS A 40 2.44 4.79 5.89
C LYS A 40 1.51 3.58 5.82
N TRP A 41 0.64 3.53 4.80
CA TRP A 41 -0.25 2.41 4.55
C TRP A 41 0.51 1.09 4.31
N TRP A 42 1.51 1.10 3.42
CA TRP A 42 2.30 -0.08 3.11
C TRP A 42 3.06 -0.61 4.33
N THR A 43 3.57 0.29 5.19
CA THR A 43 4.23 -0.04 6.45
C THR A 43 3.28 -0.74 7.43
N LEU A 44 2.03 -0.26 7.57
CA LEU A 44 1.02 -0.88 8.43
C LEU A 44 0.63 -2.30 7.96
N LEU A 45 0.70 -2.54 6.66
CA LEU A 45 0.43 -3.86 6.06
C LEU A 45 1.60 -4.83 6.21
N GLN A 46 2.79 -4.38 6.58
CA GLN A 46 3.95 -5.25 6.71
C GLN A 46 3.91 -6.13 7.96
N PRO A 47 4.60 -7.28 7.91
CA PRO A 47 5.03 -7.99 9.11
C PRO A 47 5.83 -7.06 10.04
N ALA A 48 5.64 -7.22 11.35
CA ALA A 48 6.31 -6.38 12.36
C ALA A 48 7.84 -6.46 12.26
N ASP A 49 8.38 -7.63 11.93
CA ASP A 49 9.83 -7.89 11.74
C ASP A 49 10.45 -7.04 10.62
N ARG A 50 9.62 -6.51 9.71
CA ARG A 50 10.07 -5.63 8.62
C ARG A 50 10.03 -4.15 8.99
N VAL A 51 9.40 -3.76 10.09
CA VAL A 51 9.25 -2.36 10.48
C VAL A 51 10.38 -1.99 11.46
N PRO A 52 11.29 -1.07 11.11
CA PRO A 52 12.34 -0.64 12.02
C PRO A 52 11.78 0.14 13.21
N SER A 53 12.48 0.11 14.35
CA SER A 53 12.12 0.87 15.55
C SER A 53 12.35 2.39 15.45
N THR A 54 12.61 2.91 14.24
CA THR A 54 12.77 4.36 14.02
C THR A 54 11.42 5.05 14.13
N PRO A 55 11.36 6.34 14.50
CA PRO A 55 10.09 7.07 14.56
C PRO A 55 9.30 7.05 13.24
N ALA A 56 10.00 6.97 12.11
CA ALA A 56 9.41 6.90 10.78
C ALA A 56 8.93 5.49 10.39
N GLY A 57 9.42 4.42 11.03
CA GLY A 57 9.12 3.04 10.64
C GLY A 57 9.55 2.69 9.20
N TRP A 58 10.50 3.45 8.64
CA TRP A 58 10.90 3.38 7.23
C TRP A 58 12.40 3.72 7.08
N PRO A 59 13.13 3.13 6.12
CA PRO A 59 12.72 2.09 5.17
C PRO A 59 12.51 0.72 5.82
N LEU A 60 11.68 -0.11 5.19
CA LEU A 60 11.40 -1.47 5.66
C LEU A 60 12.65 -2.34 5.64
N LEU A 61 12.84 -3.12 6.70
CA LEU A 61 13.90 -4.10 6.85
C LEU A 61 13.69 -5.30 5.91
N ARG A 62 14.79 -6.02 5.66
CA ARG A 62 14.84 -7.29 4.92
C ARG A 62 15.40 -8.40 5.84
N PRO A 63 14.64 -8.82 6.86
CA PRO A 63 15.08 -9.88 7.75
C PRO A 63 15.25 -11.21 7.00
N THR A 64 16.23 -12.02 7.41
CA THR A 64 16.53 -13.34 6.84
C THR A 64 15.84 -14.49 7.58
N THR A 65 15.02 -14.18 8.59
CA THR A 65 14.29 -15.15 9.40
C THR A 65 13.19 -15.85 8.60
N ALA A 66 13.04 -17.16 8.75
CA ALA A 66 12.09 -17.96 7.97
C ALA A 66 10.61 -17.80 8.40
N ASN A 67 10.34 -17.39 9.64
CA ASN A 67 8.99 -17.42 10.24
C ASN A 67 8.33 -16.04 10.32
N ILE A 68 8.33 -15.29 9.21
CA ILE A 68 7.71 -13.97 9.15
C ILE A 68 6.19 -14.09 8.98
N ASP A 69 5.40 -13.42 9.82
CA ASP A 69 3.93 -13.43 9.69
C ASP A 69 3.43 -12.47 8.60
N TRP A 70 3.04 -13.05 7.46
CA TRP A 70 2.46 -12.32 6.33
C TRP A 70 0.92 -12.23 6.37
N SER A 71 0.25 -12.61 7.46
CA SER A 71 -1.21 -12.66 7.55
C SER A 71 -1.92 -11.36 7.14
N ARG A 72 -1.31 -10.20 7.44
CA ARG A 72 -1.82 -8.86 7.10
C ARG A 72 -1.78 -8.56 5.61
N THR A 73 -0.70 -8.97 4.93
CA THR A 73 -0.49 -8.73 3.49
C THR A 73 -1.05 -9.85 2.61
N ARG A 74 -1.16 -11.08 3.15
CA ARG A 74 -1.66 -12.28 2.48
C ARG A 74 -3.19 -12.26 2.37
N ARG A 75 -3.70 -11.22 1.69
CA ARG A 75 -5.11 -11.02 1.36
C ARG A 75 -5.26 -11.20 -0.14
N GLY A 76 -5.93 -12.28 -0.53
CA GLY A 76 -6.26 -12.55 -1.93
C GLY A 76 -7.55 -11.89 -2.39
N GLY A 77 -7.78 -11.90 -3.70
CA GLY A 77 -8.97 -11.36 -4.36
C GLY A 77 -8.82 -9.91 -4.81
N ARG A 78 -9.93 -9.34 -5.30
CA ARG A 78 -9.97 -8.04 -5.99
C ARG A 78 -9.47 -6.85 -5.17
N ASN A 79 -9.49 -6.96 -3.84
CA ASN A 79 -9.06 -5.92 -2.88
C ASN A 79 -7.79 -6.30 -2.10
N GLY A 80 -7.03 -7.25 -2.65
CA GLY A 80 -5.82 -7.79 -2.04
C GLY A 80 -4.55 -7.06 -2.47
N LEU A 81 -3.42 -7.78 -2.43
CA LEU A 81 -2.09 -7.27 -2.82
C LEU A 81 -2.05 -6.67 -4.24
N PHE A 82 -2.91 -7.15 -5.15
CA PHE A 82 -3.06 -6.59 -6.49
C PHE A 82 -3.30 -5.07 -6.48
N VAL A 83 -4.10 -4.56 -5.54
CA VAL A 83 -4.37 -3.12 -5.42
C VAL A 83 -3.09 -2.36 -5.10
N VAL A 84 -2.24 -2.88 -4.20
CA VAL A 84 -0.96 -2.25 -3.84
C VAL A 84 -0.06 -2.14 -5.07
N MET A 85 0.05 -3.21 -5.87
CA MET A 85 0.86 -3.20 -7.09
C MET A 85 0.33 -2.17 -8.11
N LEU A 86 -1.00 -2.10 -8.28
CA LEU A 86 -1.62 -1.14 -9.19
C LEU A 86 -1.33 0.31 -8.78
N THR A 87 -1.35 0.60 -7.48
CA THR A 87 -1.05 1.95 -6.98
C THR A 87 0.39 2.39 -7.21
N LEU A 88 1.35 1.45 -7.29
CA LEU A 88 2.73 1.75 -7.67
C LEU A 88 2.85 2.12 -9.15
N ILE A 89 2.04 1.51 -10.02
CA ILE A 89 1.98 1.88 -11.44
C ILE A 89 1.43 3.30 -11.59
N TRP A 90 0.38 3.66 -10.84
CA TRP A 90 -0.17 5.02 -10.86
C TRP A 90 0.86 6.04 -10.41
N TRP A 91 1.54 5.75 -9.30
CA TRP A 91 2.60 6.61 -8.79
C TRP A 91 3.72 6.78 -9.82
N SER A 92 4.18 5.69 -10.43
CA SER A 92 5.20 5.76 -11.49
C SER A 92 4.77 6.58 -12.71
N ALA A 93 3.47 6.68 -13.00
CA ALA A 93 2.96 7.47 -14.13
C ALA A 93 2.78 8.96 -13.77
N ALA A 94 2.72 9.29 -12.49
CA ALA A 94 2.54 10.64 -11.97
C ALA A 94 3.86 11.32 -11.52
N ALA A 95 4.90 10.53 -11.26
CA ALA A 95 6.24 10.99 -10.90
C ALA A 95 7.09 11.28 -12.15
#